data_AF-A0A3P7JF23-F1
#
_entry.id   AF-A0A3P7JF23-F1
#
_cell.length_a   1.000
_cell.length_b   1.000
_cell.length_c   1.000
_cell.angle_alpha   90.00
_cell.angle_beta   90.00
_cell.angle_gamma   90.00
#
_symmetry.space_group_name_H-M   'P 1'
#
loop_
_entity.id
_entity.type
_entity.pdbx_description
1 polymer ?
#
loop_
_entity_poly.entity_id
_entity_poly.type
_entity_poly.pdbx_seq_one_letter_code
_entity_poly.pdbx_strand_id
1 'polypeptide(L)'
;MRSCKLAVCPKGEPPLGKWLIGEWTKCSVTCGGGWRRRTVTCDGIICDDTTKPRMFDECNAVACPPKSNNTWQISPWTHCSVTCGGGVQRRRVWCEDAATAQSQDESECRDVKPKIVRDCELPPCPASQRDSPAIWQAAPWSPVRRRYKKRPHIHRRFLRYSEAH
;
A
#
# COMPACT_ATOMS: atom_id res chain seq x y z
N MET A 1 -59.61 -2.22 58.23
CA MET A 1 -58.27 -1.84 57.73
C MET A 1 -57.25 -2.69 58.45
N ARG A 2 -56.66 -3.69 57.79
CA ARG A 2 -55.64 -4.55 58.41
C ARG A 2 -54.30 -3.82 58.32
N SER A 3 -53.95 -3.11 59.38
CA SER A 3 -52.65 -2.47 59.53
C SER A 3 -51.63 -3.53 59.94
N CYS A 4 -50.85 -4.02 58.99
CA CYS A 4 -49.63 -4.75 59.32
C CYS A 4 -48.61 -3.74 59.87
N LYS A 5 -48.43 -3.72 61.19
CA LYS A 5 -47.21 -3.19 61.80
C LYS A 5 -46.08 -4.15 61.46
N LEU A 6 -45.40 -3.92 60.35
CA LEU A 6 -44.14 -4.58 60.03
C LEU A 6 -43.10 -4.07 61.03
N ALA A 7 -43.01 -4.74 62.17
CA ALA A 7 -41.86 -4.63 63.04
C ALA A 7 -40.63 -5.11 62.27
N VAL A 8 -39.57 -4.31 62.27
CA VAL A 8 -38.27 -4.69 61.71
C VAL A 8 -37.76 -5.92 62.48
N CYS A 9 -37.36 -6.96 61.75
CA CYS A 9 -36.84 -8.21 62.32
C CYS A 9 -35.54 -7.94 63.13
N PRO A 10 -35.39 -8.51 64.34
CA PRO A 10 -34.30 -8.20 65.28
C PRO A 10 -32.95 -8.86 64.96
N LYS A 11 -32.84 -9.58 63.83
CA LYS A 11 -31.57 -10.09 63.29
C LYS A 11 -31.62 -9.86 61.79
N GLY A 12 -30.72 -9.01 61.28
CA GLY A 12 -30.73 -8.50 59.90
C GLY A 12 -31.16 -9.54 58.88
N GLU A 13 -32.28 -9.25 58.22
CA GLU A 13 -32.81 -10.03 57.09
C GLU A 13 -31.66 -10.20 56.07
N PRO A 14 -31.32 -11.43 55.65
CA PRO A 14 -30.37 -11.62 54.57
C PRO A 14 -30.89 -10.90 53.32
N PRO A 15 -30.02 -10.31 52.47
CA PRO A 15 -30.47 -9.70 51.23
C PRO A 15 -31.29 -10.73 50.43
N LEU A 16 -32.52 -10.34 50.06
CA LEU A 16 -33.48 -11.18 49.35
C LEU A 16 -33.08 -11.45 47.89
N GLY A 17 -31.87 -11.07 47.49
CA GLY A 17 -31.27 -11.31 46.19
C GLY A 17 -29.75 -11.46 46.29
N LYS A 18 -29.19 -12.14 45.29
CA LYS A 18 -27.77 -12.38 45.08
C LYS A 18 -27.34 -11.76 43.74
N TRP A 19 -26.09 -11.33 43.69
CA TRP A 19 -25.50 -10.84 42.45
C TRP A 19 -25.19 -12.00 41.51
N LEU A 20 -25.79 -11.98 40.33
CA LEU A 20 -25.45 -12.83 39.20
C LEU A 20 -24.38 -12.16 38.35
N ILE A 21 -23.31 -12.90 38.08
CA ILE A 21 -22.13 -12.42 37.36
C ILE A 21 -22.10 -13.12 36.00
N GLY A 22 -22.17 -12.35 34.92
CA GLY A 22 -21.96 -12.84 33.57
C GLY A 22 -20.48 -12.97 33.21
N GLU A 23 -20.23 -13.59 32.08
CA GLU A 23 -18.89 -13.70 31.50
C GLU A 23 -18.32 -12.34 31.10
N TRP A 24 -16.99 -12.24 31.12
CA TRP A 24 -16.30 -11.07 30.61
C TRP A 24 -16.38 -11.02 29.09
N THR A 25 -16.62 -9.83 28.55
CA THR A 25 -16.42 -9.57 27.12
C THR A 25 -14.95 -9.69 26.76
N LYS A 26 -14.67 -9.82 25.45
CA LYS A 26 -13.33 -9.59 24.93
C LYS A 26 -12.84 -8.19 25.35
N CYS A 27 -11.54 -8.07 25.55
CA CYS A 27 -10.90 -6.78 25.84
C CYS A 27 -11.12 -5.83 24.65
N SER A 28 -11.33 -4.55 24.94
CA SER A 28 -11.52 -3.51 23.92
C SER A 28 -10.34 -3.35 22.96
N VAL A 29 -9.14 -3.70 23.43
CA VAL A 29 -7.87 -3.62 22.68
C VAL A 29 -7.08 -4.89 22.93
N THR A 30 -6.09 -5.17 22.09
CA THR A 30 -5.16 -6.30 22.28
C THR A 30 -3.87 -5.91 22.99
N CYS A 31 -3.55 -4.61 23.07
CA CYS A 31 -2.38 -4.06 23.74
C CYS A 31 -2.63 -2.60 24.16
N GLY A 32 -1.76 -2.04 24.99
CA GLY A 32 -1.75 -0.62 25.32
C GLY A 32 -2.75 -0.19 26.39
N GLY A 33 -3.32 -1.14 27.12
CA GLY A 33 -4.32 -0.92 28.15
C GLY A 33 -5.73 -0.73 27.56
N GLY A 34 -6.63 -1.63 27.91
CA GLY A 34 -8.05 -1.51 27.60
C GLY A 34 -8.93 -2.02 28.72
N TRP A 35 -10.20 -2.22 28.38
CA TRP A 35 -11.25 -2.50 29.32
C TRP A 35 -12.11 -3.64 28.80
N ARG A 36 -12.55 -4.49 29.72
CA ARG A 36 -13.56 -5.52 29.50
C ARG A 36 -14.76 -5.24 30.40
N ARG A 37 -15.94 -5.64 29.92
CA ARG A 37 -17.20 -5.50 30.65
C ARG A 37 -17.75 -6.87 30.97
N ARG A 38 -18.47 -7.00 32.07
CA ARG A 38 -19.37 -8.13 32.32
C ARG A 38 -20.72 -7.63 32.78
N THR A 39 -21.72 -8.50 32.64
CA THR A 39 -23.07 -8.24 33.16
C THR A 39 -23.10 -8.54 34.66
N VAL A 40 -23.68 -7.64 35.45
CA VAL A 40 -23.91 -7.86 36.89
C VAL A 40 -25.37 -7.53 37.15
N THR A 41 -26.17 -8.53 37.50
CA THR A 41 -27.62 -8.40 37.73
C THR A 41 -28.00 -8.94 39.10
N CYS A 42 -29.07 -8.42 39.69
CA CYS A 42 -29.63 -8.92 40.94
C CYS A 42 -30.76 -9.91 40.61
N ASP A 43 -30.73 -11.11 41.20
CA ASP A 43 -31.78 -12.14 41.00
C ASP A 43 -33.01 -11.98 41.92
N GLY A 44 -32.97 -11.00 42.83
CA GLY A 44 -34.01 -10.76 43.82
C GLY A 44 -34.41 -9.29 43.92
N ILE A 45 -35.17 -8.96 44.96
CA ILE A 45 -35.74 -7.61 45.15
C ILE A 45 -34.69 -6.63 45.71
N ILE A 46 -33.81 -7.11 46.60
CA ILE A 46 -32.78 -6.30 47.25
C ILE A 46 -31.46 -7.08 47.26
N CYS A 47 -30.46 -6.55 46.57
CA CYS A 47 -29.07 -7.00 46.65
C CYS A 47 -28.22 -5.96 47.40
N ASP A 48 -27.26 -6.44 48.19
CA ASP A 48 -26.35 -5.57 48.95
C ASP A 48 -25.33 -4.91 48.01
N ASP A 49 -25.40 -3.58 47.87
CA ASP A 49 -24.51 -2.80 47.01
C ASP A 49 -23.05 -2.84 47.49
N THR A 50 -22.80 -3.09 48.79
CA THR A 50 -21.43 -3.23 49.33
C THR A 50 -20.72 -4.48 48.79
N THR A 51 -21.48 -5.49 48.38
CA THR A 51 -20.97 -6.74 47.80
C THR A 51 -21.03 -6.74 46.27
N LYS A 52 -21.45 -5.63 45.65
CA LYS A 52 -21.65 -5.55 44.20
C LYS A 52 -20.34 -5.74 43.45
N PRO A 53 -20.26 -6.76 42.57
CA PRO A 53 -19.06 -6.99 41.77
C PRO A 53 -18.79 -5.85 40.77
N ARG A 54 -17.51 -5.62 40.47
CA ARG A 54 -17.11 -4.66 39.43
C ARG A 54 -17.64 -5.08 38.06
N MET A 55 -18.30 -4.15 37.37
CA MET A 55 -18.79 -4.37 36.00
C MET A 55 -17.71 -4.18 34.93
N PHE A 56 -16.64 -3.47 35.26
CA PHE A 56 -15.52 -3.18 34.38
C PHE A 56 -14.21 -3.62 35.01
N ASP A 57 -13.30 -4.05 34.17
CA ASP A 57 -11.95 -4.43 34.57
C ASP A 57 -10.95 -4.07 33.49
N GLU A 58 -9.72 -3.80 33.91
CA GLU A 58 -8.63 -3.46 33.03
C GLU A 58 -8.01 -4.73 32.42
N CYS A 59 -7.59 -4.64 31.16
CA CYS A 59 -6.99 -5.75 30.45
C CYS A 59 -5.91 -5.27 29.47
N ASN A 60 -5.00 -6.17 29.09
CA ASN A 60 -3.96 -5.93 28.09
C ASN A 60 -3.08 -4.69 28.39
N ALA A 61 -2.60 -4.58 29.64
CA ALA A 61 -1.71 -3.51 30.11
C ALA A 61 -0.30 -3.52 29.47
N VAL A 62 0.04 -4.57 28.71
CA VAL A 62 1.31 -4.64 27.98
C VAL A 62 1.33 -3.56 26.90
N ALA A 63 2.42 -2.80 26.84
CA ALA A 63 2.62 -1.77 25.83
C ALA A 63 2.40 -2.34 24.41
N CYS A 64 1.73 -1.58 23.56
CA CYS A 64 1.67 -1.94 22.16
C CYS A 64 3.08 -1.93 21.54
N PRO A 65 3.34 -2.81 20.55
CA PRO A 65 4.50 -2.64 19.69
C PRO A 65 4.54 -1.20 19.17
N PRO A 66 5.75 -0.61 18.98
CA PRO A 66 5.86 0.71 18.41
C PRO A 66 5.03 0.78 17.13
N LYS A 67 4.25 1.85 16.97
CA LYS A 67 3.59 2.11 15.69
C LYS A 67 4.72 2.25 14.67
N SER A 68 4.79 1.32 13.71
CA SER A 68 5.77 1.41 12.63
C SER A 68 5.57 2.78 11.97
N ASN A 69 6.64 3.58 11.89
CA ASN A 69 6.60 4.89 11.22
C ASN A 69 6.76 4.69 9.71
N ASN A 70 6.23 3.57 9.22
CA ASN A 70 6.50 3.06 7.89
C ASN A 70 5.35 3.49 6.99
N THR A 71 5.70 4.16 5.91
CA THR A 71 4.74 4.80 5.02
C THR A 71 4.91 4.30 3.60
N TRP A 72 3.80 4.18 2.88
CA TRP A 72 3.83 3.82 1.47
C TRP A 72 4.36 4.97 0.64
N GLN A 73 5.48 4.74 -0.03
CA GLN A 73 6.05 5.64 -1.01
C GLN A 73 5.61 5.23 -2.41
N ILE A 74 5.40 6.22 -3.27
CA ILE A 74 4.76 6.04 -4.57
C ILE A 74 5.56 6.79 -5.63
N SER A 75 5.98 6.06 -6.68
CA SER A 75 6.58 6.72 -7.84
C SER A 75 5.51 7.36 -8.74
N PRO A 76 5.90 8.31 -9.60
CA PRO A 76 5.08 8.71 -10.73
C PRO A 76 4.66 7.51 -11.59
N TRP A 77 3.53 7.66 -12.28
CA TRP A 77 3.10 6.70 -13.30
C TRP A 77 4.03 6.73 -14.51
N THR A 78 4.27 5.57 -15.11
CA THR A 78 4.93 5.48 -16.41
C THR A 78 4.05 6.10 -17.50
N HIS A 79 4.64 6.32 -18.68
CA HIS A 79 3.85 6.55 -19.89
C HIS A 79 2.88 5.37 -20.14
N CYS A 80 1.82 5.65 -20.89
CA CYS A 80 0.85 4.65 -21.32
C CYS A 80 1.57 3.58 -22.16
N SER A 81 1.20 2.31 -21.98
CA SER A 81 1.80 1.19 -22.71
C SER A 81 1.56 1.23 -24.22
N VAL A 82 0.58 2.04 -24.65
CA VAL A 82 0.22 2.27 -26.04
C VAL A 82 0.39 3.75 -26.37
N THR A 83 0.47 4.05 -27.66
CA THR A 83 0.47 5.43 -28.17
C THR A 83 -0.91 5.86 -28.68
N CYS A 84 -1.87 4.94 -28.76
CA CYS A 84 -3.24 5.17 -29.17
C CYS A 84 -4.17 4.10 -28.57
N GLY A 85 -5.46 4.43 -28.38
CA GLY A 85 -6.47 3.57 -27.76
C GLY A 85 -6.21 3.29 -26.26
N GLY A 86 -6.83 2.22 -25.76
CA GLY A 86 -6.71 1.80 -24.36
C GLY A 86 -5.41 1.04 -24.06
N GLY A 87 -4.75 1.40 -22.96
CA GLY A 87 -3.57 0.73 -22.44
C GLY A 87 -3.45 0.84 -20.93
N VAL A 88 -2.25 0.58 -20.40
CA VAL A 88 -1.98 0.61 -18.96
C VAL A 88 -0.75 1.46 -18.62
N GLN A 89 -0.79 2.09 -17.46
CA GLN A 89 0.34 2.73 -16.80
C GLN A 89 0.72 1.91 -15.56
N ARG A 90 2.01 1.89 -15.23
CA ARG A 90 2.56 1.21 -14.06
C ARG A 90 3.25 2.22 -13.16
N ARG A 91 3.38 1.92 -11.88
CA ARG A 91 4.22 2.69 -10.95
C ARG A 91 4.83 1.75 -9.91
N ARG A 92 5.89 2.20 -9.27
CA ARG A 92 6.49 1.53 -8.12
C ARG A 92 5.81 2.02 -6.84
N VAL A 93 5.61 1.09 -5.92
CA VAL A 93 5.08 1.33 -4.59
C VAL A 93 5.96 0.51 -3.64
N TRP A 94 6.55 1.15 -2.64
CA TRP A 94 7.41 0.50 -1.67
C TRP A 94 7.15 1.05 -0.27
N CYS A 95 7.50 0.26 0.74
CA CYS A 95 7.39 0.66 2.13
C CYS A 95 8.72 1.29 2.57
N GLU A 96 8.65 2.43 3.24
CA GLU A 96 9.82 3.16 3.71
C GLU A 96 9.60 3.68 5.14
N ASP A 97 10.62 3.57 5.99
CA ASP A 97 10.60 4.18 7.31
C ASP A 97 10.76 5.71 7.17
N ALA A 98 9.78 6.47 7.68
CA ALA A 98 9.75 7.92 7.47
C ALA A 98 10.83 8.68 8.24
N ALA A 99 11.49 8.07 9.22
CA ALA A 99 12.57 8.71 9.98
C ALA A 99 13.94 8.49 9.32
N THR A 100 14.16 7.32 8.72
CA THR A 100 15.47 6.89 8.20
C THR A 100 15.54 6.86 6.68
N ALA A 101 14.41 7.02 5.99
CA ALA A 101 14.29 6.86 4.54
C ALA A 101 14.76 5.47 4.03
N GLN A 102 14.73 4.47 4.92
CA GLN A 102 15.17 3.11 4.60
C GLN A 102 14.00 2.30 4.07
N SER A 103 14.21 1.57 2.98
CA SER A 103 13.22 0.62 2.45
C SER A 103 12.99 -0.52 3.43
N GLN A 104 11.73 -0.86 3.64
CA GLN A 104 11.27 -1.86 4.60
C GLN A 104 10.44 -2.92 3.88
N ASP A 105 10.15 -4.01 4.59
CA ASP A 105 9.21 -5.02 4.08
C ASP A 105 7.80 -4.42 3.93
N GLU A 106 7.05 -4.94 2.97
CA GLU A 106 5.68 -4.52 2.71
C GLU A 106 4.75 -4.71 3.92
N SER A 107 5.00 -5.71 4.78
CA SER A 107 4.19 -5.97 5.98
C SER A 107 4.29 -4.89 7.05
N GLU A 108 5.35 -4.08 7.01
CA GLU A 108 5.57 -3.03 8.00
C GLU A 108 4.67 -1.81 7.76
N CYS A 109 4.24 -1.60 6.51
CA CYS A 109 3.26 -0.60 6.14
C CYS A 109 1.85 -1.16 6.31
N ARG A 110 1.22 -0.86 7.45
CA ARG A 110 -0.12 -1.40 7.80
C ARG A 110 -1.27 -0.78 7.03
N ASP A 111 -1.05 0.37 6.40
CA ASP A 111 -2.05 1.03 5.58
C ASP A 111 -2.30 0.25 4.28
N VAL A 112 -3.44 0.53 3.64
CA VAL A 112 -3.82 -0.12 2.38
C VAL A 112 -2.78 0.18 1.29
N LYS A 113 -2.20 -0.88 0.71
CA LYS A 113 -1.22 -0.78 -0.36
C LYS A 113 -1.80 -0.06 -1.59
N PRO A 114 -1.18 1.05 -2.05
CA PRO A 114 -1.60 1.74 -3.26
C PRO A 114 -1.53 0.86 -4.52
N LYS A 115 -2.43 1.08 -5.48
CA LYS A 115 -2.44 0.35 -6.77
C LYS A 115 -1.14 0.55 -7.55
N ILE A 116 -0.61 -0.50 -8.15
CA ILE A 116 0.61 -0.48 -8.98
C ILE A 116 0.35 -0.36 -10.48
N VAL A 117 -0.91 -0.55 -10.90
CA VAL A 117 -1.36 -0.49 -12.30
C VAL A 117 -2.64 0.34 -12.37
N ARG A 118 -2.78 1.12 -13.45
CA ARG A 118 -4.00 1.84 -13.80
C ARG A 118 -4.16 1.86 -15.32
N ASP A 119 -5.40 1.87 -15.79
CA ASP A 119 -5.70 2.03 -17.21
C ASP A 119 -5.45 3.48 -17.67
N CYS A 120 -5.08 3.62 -18.94
CA CYS A 120 -4.96 4.90 -19.64
C CYS A 120 -5.70 4.80 -20.98
N GLU A 121 -6.46 5.84 -21.31
CA GLU A 121 -7.16 5.96 -22.58
C GLU A 121 -6.51 7.08 -23.40
N LEU A 122 -6.05 6.73 -24.60
CA LEU A 122 -5.50 7.65 -25.58
C LEU A 122 -6.44 7.77 -26.78
N PRO A 123 -6.24 8.75 -27.68
CA PRO A 123 -7.05 8.86 -28.89
C PRO A 123 -7.08 7.54 -29.68
N PRO A 124 -8.20 7.21 -30.34
CA PRO A 124 -8.33 5.99 -31.12
C PRO A 124 -7.15 5.81 -32.09
N CYS A 125 -6.68 4.58 -32.21
CA CYS A 125 -5.64 4.28 -33.17
C CYS A 125 -6.10 4.64 -34.58
N PRO A 126 -5.23 5.27 -35.40
CA PRO A 126 -5.55 5.52 -36.79
C PRO A 126 -5.92 4.19 -37.44
N ALA A 127 -6.95 4.21 -38.29
CA ALA A 127 -7.37 3.07 -39.08
C ALA A 127 -6.33 2.79 -40.19
N SER A 128 -5.07 2.54 -39.82
CA SER A 128 -4.05 2.10 -40.76
C SER A 128 -4.03 0.58 -40.78
N GLN A 129 -4.57 0.02 -41.86
CA GLN A 129 -4.14 -1.26 -42.43
C GLN A 129 -4.52 -2.54 -41.65
N ARG A 130 -5.77 -2.71 -41.20
CA ARG A 130 -6.26 -4.06 -40.85
C ARG A 130 -6.64 -4.91 -42.08
N ASP A 131 -6.78 -4.27 -43.25
CA ASP A 131 -7.16 -4.88 -44.53
C ASP A 131 -6.28 -4.46 -45.73
N SER A 132 -5.04 -4.01 -45.49
CA SER A 132 -4.10 -3.76 -46.60
C SER A 132 -2.84 -4.57 -46.37
N PRO A 133 -2.56 -5.56 -47.24
CA PRO A 133 -1.32 -6.30 -47.15
C PRO A 133 -0.16 -5.33 -47.31
N ALA A 134 0.82 -5.41 -46.42
CA ALA A 134 2.09 -4.72 -46.60
C ALA A 134 2.74 -5.24 -47.89
N ILE A 135 2.58 -4.50 -48.99
CA ILE A 135 3.20 -4.82 -50.27
C ILE A 135 4.66 -4.38 -50.14
N TRP A 136 5.56 -5.36 -49.96
CA TRP A 136 6.99 -5.15 -50.10
C TRP A 136 7.30 -4.76 -51.54
N GLN A 137 7.60 -3.49 -51.77
CA GLN A 137 8.07 -3.02 -53.07
C GLN A 137 9.58 -3.17 -53.14
N ALA A 138 10.05 -3.95 -54.10
CA ALA A 138 11.47 -4.04 -54.40
C ALA A 138 11.94 -2.69 -54.97
N ALA A 139 12.82 -2.01 -54.24
CA ALA A 139 13.51 -0.84 -54.77
C ALA A 139 14.67 -1.28 -55.67
N PRO A 140 15.03 -0.50 -56.71
CA PRO A 140 16.21 -0.75 -57.51
C PRO A 140 17.47 -0.82 -56.63
N TRP A 141 18.36 -1.76 -56.94
CA TRP A 141 19.64 -1.87 -56.27
C TRP A 141 20.42 -0.56 -56.41
N SER A 142 20.96 -0.06 -55.30
CA SER A 142 21.84 1.10 -55.33
C SER A 142 23.05 0.81 -56.23
N PRO A 143 23.46 1.75 -57.10
CA PRO A 143 24.58 1.54 -57.99
C PRO A 143 25.86 1.23 -57.21
N VAL A 144 26.67 0.31 -57.74
CA VAL A 144 27.94 -0.08 -57.14
C VAL A 144 28.82 1.16 -56.98
N ARG A 145 29.20 1.46 -55.74
CA ARG A 145 30.13 2.55 -55.44
C ARG A 145 31.50 2.23 -56.03
N ARG A 146 31.79 2.75 -57.22
CA ARG A 146 33.16 2.73 -57.78
C ARG A 146 34.01 3.72 -56.98
N ARG A 147 34.94 3.21 -56.17
CA ARG A 147 36.01 4.04 -55.60
C ARG A 147 36.92 4.49 -56.74
N TYR A 148 36.74 5.72 -57.20
CA TYR A 148 37.76 6.37 -58.02
C TYR A 148 39.01 6.59 -57.14
N LYS A 149 40.06 5.81 -57.37
CA LYS A 149 41.40 6.14 -56.85
C LYS A 149 41.87 7.38 -57.62
N LYS A 150 41.84 8.55 -56.99
CA LYS A 150 42.53 9.75 -57.50
C LYS A 150 44.01 9.38 -57.67
N ARG A 151 44.50 9.30 -58.91
CA ARG A 151 45.94 9.24 -59.17
C ARG A 151 46.54 10.58 -58.73
N PRO A 152 47.58 10.61 -57.89
CA PRO A 152 48.25 11.87 -57.57
C PRO A 152 48.92 12.43 -58.83
N HIS A 153 48.75 13.73 -59.07
CA HIS A 153 49.53 14.45 -60.05
C HIS A 153 50.98 14.53 -59.56
N ILE A 154 51.88 13.79 -60.21
CA ILE A 154 53.33 13.95 -59.99
C ILE A 154 53.78 15.17 -60.80
N HIS A 155 54.00 16.30 -60.13
CA HIS A 155 54.76 17.41 -60.71
C HIS A 155 56.24 17.00 -60.73
N ARG A 156 56.69 16.49 -61.87
CA ARG A 156 58.10 16.17 -62.11
C ARG A 156 58.84 17.48 -62.42
N ARG A 157 59.41 18.09 -61.38
CA ARG A 157 60.33 19.24 -61.50
C ARG A 157 61.67 18.70 -62.00
N PHE A 158 61.95 18.80 -63.29
CA PHE A 158 63.29 18.54 -63.82
C PHE A 158 64.12 19.82 -63.72
N LEU A 159 65.14 19.76 -62.87
CA LEU A 159 66.23 20.72 -62.78
C LEU A 159 67.05 20.63 -64.08
N ARG A 160 67.34 21.79 -64.68
CA ARG A 160 68.33 21.95 -65.75
C ARG A 160 69.74 21.98 -65.13
N TYR A 161 70.65 21.17 -65.65
CA TYR A 161 72.10 21.41 -65.70
C TYR A 161 72.68 20.36 -66.69
N SER A 162 72.78 20.69 -67.98
CA SER A 162 73.96 21.19 -68.71
C SER A 162 75.14 20.21 -68.73
N GLU A 163 75.34 19.56 -69.88
CA GLU A 163 76.60 18.97 -70.31
C GLU A 163 77.61 20.08 -70.62
N ALA A 164 78.86 19.93 -70.15
CA ALA A 164 80.06 20.41 -70.83
C ALA A 164 81.32 19.82 -70.16
N HIS A 165 82.04 19.02 -70.94
CA HIS A 165 83.49 18.70 -70.93
C HIS A 165 84.20 18.29 -69.63
#